data_AF-A0AAV5XIA6-F1
#
_entry.id   AF-A0AAV5XIA6-F1
#
_cell.length_a   1.000
_cell.length_b   1.000
_cell.length_c   1.000
_cell.angle_alpha   90.00
_cell.angle_beta   90.00
_cell.angle_gamma   90.00
#
_symmetry.space_group_name_H-M   'P 1'
#
loop_
_entity.id
_entity.type
_entity.pdbx_description
1 polymer ?
#
loop_
_entity_poly.entity_id
_entity_poly.type
_entity_poly.pdbx_seq_one_letter_code
_entity_poly.pdbx_strand_id
1 'polypeptide(L)'
;MSPLENLAIHEEDSQRINQVLLHFLGESGAMEALLIDRSGQLLARGGASRSLDTVSLSALAAGAFSSTAAMARLLGETEFTMLFHQGIKESI
;
A
#
# COMPACT_ATOMS: atom_id res chain seq x y z
N MET A 1 15.32 -19.63 -1.73
CA MET A 1 15.19 -18.26 -2.26
C MET A 1 13.78 -18.12 -2.77
N SER A 2 13.02 -17.17 -2.24
CA SER A 2 11.62 -17.00 -2.63
C SER A 2 11.58 -16.20 -3.94
N PRO A 3 10.69 -16.50 -4.89
CA PRO A 3 10.62 -15.83 -6.19
C PRO A 3 10.33 -14.31 -6.12
N LEU A 4 10.08 -13.76 -4.93
CA LEU A 4 9.84 -12.33 -4.69
C LEU A 4 11.12 -11.51 -4.44
N GLU A 5 12.27 -12.16 -4.21
CA GLU A 5 13.52 -11.45 -3.85
C GLU A 5 14.17 -10.66 -5.01
N ASN A 6 13.59 -10.70 -6.21
CA ASN A 6 14.10 -9.96 -7.38
C ASN A 6 12.97 -9.48 -8.32
N LEU A 7 11.94 -8.84 -7.77
CA LEU A 7 10.88 -8.23 -8.58
C LEU A 7 11.44 -6.97 -9.27
N ALA A 8 11.67 -7.06 -10.58
CA ALA A 8 11.96 -5.89 -11.41
C ALA A 8 10.66 -5.36 -12.01
N ILE A 9 10.28 -4.13 -11.66
CA ILE A 9 9.17 -3.42 -12.32
C ILE A 9 9.74 -2.77 -13.58
N HIS A 10 9.40 -3.33 -14.74
CA HIS A 10 9.77 -2.76 -16.03
C HIS A 10 8.89 -1.54 -16.36
N GLU A 11 9.31 -0.75 -17.34
CA GLU A 11 8.61 0.50 -17.71
C GLU A 11 7.15 0.26 -18.11
N GLU A 12 6.87 -0.80 -18.89
CA GLU A 12 5.51 -1.16 -19.29
C GLU A 12 4.63 -1.48 -18.07
N ASP A 13 5.14 -2.27 -17.12
CA ASP A 13 4.41 -2.60 -15.89
C ASP A 13 4.21 -1.37 -15.01
N SER A 14 5.22 -0.49 -14.93
CA SER A 14 5.10 0.79 -14.22
C SER A 14 3.99 1.67 -14.81
N GLN A 15 3.92 1.78 -16.13
CA GLN A 15 2.84 2.51 -16.81
C GLN A 15 1.47 1.90 -16.51
N ARG A 16 1.35 0.57 -16.54
CA ARG A 16 0.10 -0.13 -16.20
C ARG A 16 -0.31 0.08 -14.75
N ILE A 17 0.63 -0.03 -13.81
CA ILE A 17 0.40 0.25 -12.39
C ILE A 17 -0.13 1.68 -12.21
N ASN A 18 0.51 2.66 -12.84
CA ASN A 18 0.09 4.06 -12.74
C ASN A 18 -1.32 4.28 -13.31
N GLN A 19 -1.68 3.64 -14.42
CA GLN A 19 -3.03 3.70 -14.98
C GLN A 19 -4.08 3.13 -14.01
N VAL A 20 -3.79 1.99 -13.38
CA VAL A 20 -4.68 1.37 -12.40
C VAL A 20 -4.87 2.28 -11.18
N LEU A 21 -3.79 2.87 -10.65
CA LEU A 21 -3.88 3.80 -9.53
C LEU A 21 -4.70 5.05 -9.86
N LEU A 22 -4.52 5.61 -11.07
CA LEU A 22 -5.29 6.77 -11.51
C LEU A 22 -6.78 6.44 -11.67
N HIS A 23 -7.11 5.28 -12.23
CA HIS A 23 -8.49 4.83 -12.33
C HIS A 23 -9.10 4.63 -10.92
N PHE A 24 -8.39 3.97 -10.02
CA PHE A 24 -8.82 3.78 -8.63
C PHE A 24 -9.11 5.10 -7.92
N LEU A 25 -8.24 6.10 -8.09
CA LEU A 25 -8.45 7.44 -7.51
C LEU A 25 -9.72 8.11 -8.05
N GLY A 26 -9.97 7.99 -9.35
CA GLY A 26 -11.18 8.52 -9.98
C GLY A 26 -12.46 7.89 -9.44
N GLU A 27 -12.46 6.57 -9.23
CA GLU A 27 -13.63 5.83 -8.75
C GLU A 27 -13.86 5.95 -7.24
N SER A 28 -12.78 5.97 -6.44
CA SER A 28 -12.86 5.98 -4.97
C SER A 28 -13.07 7.37 -4.38
N GLY A 29 -12.66 8.42 -5.10
CA GLY A 29 -12.57 9.78 -4.55
C GLY A 29 -11.46 9.95 -3.51
N ALA A 30 -10.55 8.98 -3.37
CA ALA A 30 -9.40 9.09 -2.49
C ALA A 30 -8.45 10.20 -2.96
N MET A 31 -7.78 10.85 -2.00
CA MET A 31 -6.82 11.93 -2.30
C MET A 31 -5.47 11.40 -2.81
N GLU A 32 -5.05 10.25 -2.30
CA GLU A 32 -3.77 9.59 -2.60
C GLU A 32 -3.98 8.08 -2.65
N ALA A 33 -3.21 7.40 -3.50
CA ALA A 33 -3.14 5.96 -3.55
C ALA A 33 -1.67 5.53 -3.60
N LEU A 34 -1.27 4.63 -2.69
CA LEU A 34 0.10 4.14 -2.57
C LEU A 34 0.11 2.64 -2.84
N LEU A 35 1.03 2.19 -3.69
CA LEU A 35 1.34 0.77 -3.86
C LEU A 35 2.66 0.49 -3.17
N ILE A 36 2.63 -0.41 -2.18
CA ILE A 36 3.75 -0.67 -1.27
C ILE A 36 3.99 -2.18 -1.24
N ASP A 37 5.25 -2.60 -1.19
CA ASP A 37 5.58 -4.00 -0.98
C ASP A 37 5.49 -4.40 0.51
N ARG A 38 5.74 -5.67 0.83
CA ARG A 38 5.71 -6.18 2.22
C ARG A 38 6.84 -5.64 3.11
N SER A 39 7.90 -5.07 2.53
CA SER A 39 9.01 -4.47 3.27
C SER A 39 8.75 -3.00 3.64
N GLY A 40 7.73 -2.38 3.05
CA GLY A 40 7.45 -0.95 3.19
C GLY A 40 8.05 -0.09 2.08
N GLN A 41 8.63 -0.70 1.04
CA GLN A 41 9.10 0.01 -0.14
C GLN A 41 7.92 0.52 -0.94
N LEU A 42 7.86 1.84 -1.16
CA LEU A 42 6.89 2.46 -2.05
C LEU A 42 7.26 2.14 -3.51
N LEU A 43 6.38 1.41 -4.19
CA LEU A 43 6.56 0.97 -5.58
C LEU A 43 5.95 1.97 -6.58
N ALA A 44 4.78 2.51 -6.26
CA ALA A 44 4.10 3.51 -7.08
C ALA A 44 3.17 4.36 -6.23
N ARG A 45 2.82 5.55 -6.74
CA ARG A 45 1.84 6.43 -6.11
C ARG A 45 1.00 7.18 -7.16
N GLY A 46 -0.22 7.51 -6.81
CA GLY A 46 -1.07 8.44 -7.55
C GLY A 46 -1.73 9.44 -6.60
N GLY A 47 -2.05 10.64 -7.09
CA GLY A 47 -2.58 11.74 -6.29
C GLY A 47 -1.76 13.02 -6.45
N ALA A 48 -2.20 14.09 -5.80
CA ALA A 48 -1.63 15.44 -5.94
C ALA A 48 -1.18 16.09 -4.61
N SER A 49 -1.38 15.41 -3.48
CA SER A 49 -1.04 15.85 -2.14
C SER A 49 0.46 15.76 -1.89
N ARG A 50 1.17 16.85 -2.20
CA ARG A 50 2.61 17.01 -1.92
C ARG A 50 2.96 17.08 -0.42
N SER A 51 1.99 17.16 0.48
CA SER A 51 2.23 17.34 1.91
C SER A 51 2.40 16.05 2.71
N LEU A 52 2.09 14.88 2.13
CA LEU A 52 2.23 13.59 2.81
C LEU A 52 3.65 13.03 2.63
N ASP A 53 4.30 12.68 3.74
CA ASP A 53 5.52 11.87 3.73
C ASP A 53 5.13 10.41 3.42
N THR A 54 5.04 10.12 2.12
CA THR A 54 4.60 8.82 1.62
C THR A 54 5.59 7.71 1.97
N VAL A 55 6.87 8.02 2.18
CA VAL A 55 7.89 7.01 2.56
C VAL A 55 7.67 6.57 4.00
N SER A 56 7.54 7.52 4.93
CA SER A 56 7.22 7.21 6.33
C SER A 56 5.89 6.50 6.46
N LEU A 57 4.86 6.94 5.71
CA LEU A 57 3.55 6.29 5.71
C LEU A 57 3.63 4.84 5.20
N SER A 58 4.42 4.57 4.16
CA SER A 58 4.61 3.24 3.61
C SER A 58 5.28 2.28 4.60
N ALA A 59 6.32 2.76 5.29
CA ALA A 59 6.99 1.99 6.33
C ALA A 59 6.06 1.68 7.51
N LEU A 60 5.26 2.65 7.95
CA LEU A 60 4.27 2.46 9.01
C LEU A 60 3.17 1.46 8.59
N ALA A 61 2.65 1.56 7.38
CA ALA A 61 1.63 0.65 6.86
C ALA A 61 2.14 -0.80 6.80
N ALA A 62 3.39 -1.02 6.34
CA ALA A 62 4.00 -2.35 6.34
C ALA A 62 4.21 -2.90 7.77
N GLY A 63 4.58 -2.05 8.72
CA GLY A 63 4.69 -2.42 10.14
C GLY A 63 3.34 -2.79 10.75
N ALA A 64 2.29 -2.02 10.46
CA ALA A 64 0.93 -2.30 10.89
C ALA A 64 0.44 -3.62 10.30
N PHE A 65 0.60 -3.83 8.99
CA PHE A 65 0.23 -5.07 8.32
C PHE A 65 0.95 -6.28 8.95
N SER A 66 2.27 -6.20 9.14
CA SER A 66 3.06 -7.26 9.78
C SER A 66 2.58 -7.60 11.19
N SER A 67 2.20 -6.59 11.97
CA SER A 67 1.64 -6.77 13.32
C SER A 67 0.28 -7.45 13.26
N THR A 68 -0.60 -7.03 12.36
CA THR A 68 -1.92 -7.65 12.18
C THR A 68 -1.82 -9.07 11.62
N ALA A 69 -0.82 -9.39 10.81
CA ALA A 69 -0.55 -10.77 10.36
C ALA A 69 -0.17 -11.68 11.54
N ALA A 70 0.55 -11.17 12.55
CA ALA A 70 0.79 -11.92 13.78
C ALA A 70 -0.50 -12.17 14.56
N MET A 71 -1.39 -11.19 14.62
CA MET A 71 -2.71 -11.33 15.24
C MET A 71 -3.59 -12.34 14.49
N ALA A 72 -3.62 -12.32 13.15
CA ALA A 72 -4.36 -13.30 12.34
C ALA A 72 -3.94 -14.73 12.70
N ARG A 73 -2.63 -15.00 12.78
CA ARG A 73 -2.11 -16.31 13.18
C ARG A 73 -2.57 -16.75 14.57
N LEU A 74 -2.64 -15.82 15.53
CA LEU A 74 -3.14 -16.13 16.88
C LEU A 74 -4.63 -16.50 16.88
N LEU A 75 -5.39 -15.98 15.93
CA LEU A 75 -6.82 -16.27 15.77
C LEU A 75 -7.10 -17.51 14.89
N GLY A 76 -6.06 -18.14 14.33
CA GLY A 76 -6.21 -19.24 13.37
C GLY A 76 -6.55 -18.78 11.94
N GLU A 77 -6.46 -17.48 11.67
CA GLU A 77 -6.67 -16.88 10.35
C GLU A 77 -5.37 -16.85 9.53
N THR A 78 -5.50 -16.86 8.20
CA THR A 78 -4.34 -16.80 7.30
C THR A 78 -3.73 -15.40 7.25
N GLU A 79 -4.57 -14.38 7.02
CA GLU A 79 -4.19 -12.96 7.02
C GLU A 79 -5.44 -12.07 7.11
N PHE A 80 -5.25 -10.81 7.50
CA PHE A 80 -6.26 -9.78 7.23
C PHE A 80 -6.08 -9.26 5.81
N THR A 81 -7.15 -9.18 5.05
CA THR A 81 -7.12 -8.74 3.64
C THR A 81 -7.32 -7.23 3.49
N MET A 82 -7.85 -6.56 4.52
CA MET A 82 -8.12 -5.13 4.53
C MET A 82 -7.89 -4.56 5.94
N LEU A 83 -7.37 -3.34 6.02
CA LEU A 83 -7.20 -2.57 7.25
C LEU A 83 -7.77 -1.17 7.01
N PHE A 84 -8.49 -0.64 7.99
CA PHE A 84 -9.06 0.71 7.96
C PHE A 84 -8.63 1.48 9.21
N HIS A 85 -8.12 2.69 9.02
CA HIS A 85 -7.72 3.61 10.07
C HIS A 85 -8.43 4.94 9.86
N GLN A 86 -9.51 5.15 10.60
CA GLN A 86 -10.30 6.38 10.52
C GLN A 86 -9.77 7.44 11.50
N GLY A 87 -9.29 8.55 10.97
CA GLY A 87 -8.96 9.75 11.74
C GLY A 87 -10.12 10.75 11.77
N ILE A 88 -9.90 11.85 12.51
CA ILE A 88 -10.88 12.95 12.62
C ILE A 88 -11.01 13.74 11.31
N LYS A 89 -9.91 13.84 10.55
CA LYS A 89 -9.83 14.63 9.32
C LYS A 89 -9.55 13.76 8.09
N GLU A 90 -8.62 12.83 8.24
CA GLU A 90 -8.14 11.96 7.17
C GLU A 90 -8.31 10.50 7.59
N SER A 91 -8.53 9.62 6.62
CA SER A 91 -8.62 8.17 6.83
C SER A 91 -7.69 7.43 5.86
N ILE A 92 -7.21 6.27 6.29
CA ILE A 92 -6.34 5.37 5.52
C ILE A 92 -7.01 4.00 5.43
#